data_AF-A0A947JJ58-F1
#
_entry.id   AF-A0A947JJ58-F1
#
_cell.length_a   1.000
_cell.length_b   1.000
_cell.length_c   1.000
_cell.angle_alpha   90.00
_cell.angle_beta   90.00
_cell.angle_gamma   90.00
#
_symmetry.space_group_name_H-M   'P 1'
#
loop_
_entity.id
_entity.type
_entity.pdbx_description
1 polymer ?
#
loop_
_entity_poly.entity_id
_entity_poly.type
_entity_poly.pdbx_seq_one_letter_code
_entity_poly.pdbx_strand_id
1 'polypeptide(L)'
;MDRLEISTIRDGSLEQNEAGDSEQRGVQLGKFFELKDSEIDETTFNLLKLMLEQYNELSHIEVVFIPPEETPDTGGFFHRIQVDEKTFIPTIFIVSEDQEHLQRLKDTRRSSSQRVADLLGVDFSQLSPRLLRQFIIAHEMGHANDYVKNYETNPEYQGSDAAEEWDVHYEANLLTMPASGFDPVSLREEVSKFESLGDFLAAYPDVAKIIEPKGIKTVQDLFNAQEVAYRTSPYESQADNFAADFLRRNAKELNISELANDGGCDEAA
;
A
#
# COMPACT_ATOMS: atom_id res chain seq x y z
N MET A 1 -7.28 5.26 -37.74
CA MET A 1 -6.66 5.25 -36.40
C MET A 1 -6.81 3.84 -35.91
N ASP A 2 -5.79 3.05 -36.20
CA ASP A 2 -5.79 1.61 -35.93
C ASP A 2 -5.70 1.39 -34.42
N ARG A 3 -6.65 0.62 -33.90
CA ARG A 3 -6.63 0.13 -32.52
C ARG A 3 -5.44 -0.80 -32.38
N LEU A 4 -4.51 -0.45 -31.48
CA LEU A 4 -3.45 -1.34 -31.05
C LEU A 4 -4.10 -2.59 -30.43
N GLU A 5 -4.03 -3.70 -31.15
CA GLU A 5 -4.27 -5.02 -30.57
C GLU A 5 -3.13 -5.31 -29.59
N ILE A 6 -3.39 -5.09 -28.31
CA ILE A 6 -2.49 -5.51 -27.22
C ILE A 6 -2.57 -7.04 -27.17
N SER A 7 -1.56 -7.66 -27.77
CA SER A 7 -1.33 -9.10 -27.75
C SER A 7 -1.16 -9.56 -26.31
N THR A 8 -2.01 -10.51 -25.91
CA THR A 8 -1.97 -11.33 -24.71
C THR A 8 -0.55 -11.62 -24.19
N ILE A 9 -0.15 -10.89 -23.15
CA ILE A 9 0.95 -11.26 -22.27
C ILE A 9 0.31 -11.85 -21.01
N ARG A 10 0.48 -13.18 -20.93
CA ARG A 10 0.30 -14.13 -19.82
C ARG A 10 -0.13 -13.58 -18.46
N ASP A 11 -1.21 -14.19 -17.97
CA ASP A 11 -1.49 -14.50 -16.55
C ASP A 11 -0.20 -14.64 -15.73
N GLY A 12 0.19 -13.53 -15.14
CA GLY A 12 0.97 -13.43 -13.93
C GLY A 12 0.27 -12.49 -12.96
N SER A 13 -1.07 -12.37 -13.10
CA SER A 13 -1.92 -11.95 -12.00
C SER A 13 -1.42 -12.73 -10.79
N LEU A 14 -1.13 -12.00 -9.72
CA LEU A 14 -1.14 -12.51 -8.35
C LEU A 14 -1.99 -13.78 -8.37
N GLU A 15 -1.39 -14.96 -8.16
CA GLU A 15 -2.16 -16.16 -7.92
C GLU A 15 -3.09 -15.79 -6.78
N GLN A 16 -4.30 -15.40 -7.16
CA GLN A 16 -5.45 -15.29 -6.31
C GLN A 16 -5.48 -16.67 -5.71
N ASN A 17 -5.19 -16.74 -4.42
CA ASN A 17 -5.54 -17.90 -3.63
C ASN A 17 -7.08 -17.98 -3.71
N GLU A 18 -7.60 -18.57 -4.80
CA GLU A 18 -8.96 -19.09 -4.97
C GLU A 18 -9.15 -20.34 -4.07
N ALA A 19 -8.68 -20.23 -2.83
CA ALA A 19 -8.76 -21.24 -1.81
C ALA A 19 -9.34 -20.60 -0.55
N GLY A 20 -10.60 -20.15 -0.66
CA GLY A 20 -11.44 -19.80 0.48
C GLY A 20 -11.97 -18.37 0.45
N ASP A 21 -12.78 -18.04 -0.55
CA ASP A 21 -13.60 -16.82 -0.62
C ASP A 21 -14.77 -16.88 0.40
N SER A 22 -14.48 -17.32 1.62
CA SER A 22 -15.35 -17.16 2.77
C SER A 22 -15.08 -15.80 3.39
N GLU A 23 -15.73 -14.78 2.81
CA GLU A 23 -16.27 -13.59 3.48
C GLU A 23 -15.63 -13.18 4.81
N GLN A 24 -14.35 -12.77 4.83
CA GLN A 24 -13.90 -11.88 5.90
C GLN A 24 -14.41 -10.47 5.59
N ARG A 25 -15.72 -10.29 5.82
CA ARG A 25 -16.34 -8.96 5.81
C ARG A 25 -15.79 -8.17 6.98
N GLY A 26 -15.35 -6.95 6.69
CA GLY A 26 -14.90 -6.02 7.71
C GLY A 26 -16.06 -5.29 8.37
N VAL A 27 -15.71 -4.37 9.25
CA VAL A 27 -16.67 -3.43 9.82
C VAL A 27 -16.55 -2.12 9.08
N GLN A 28 -17.68 -1.56 8.62
CA GLN A 28 -17.69 -0.22 8.04
C GLN A 28 -17.11 0.79 9.03
N LEU A 29 -16.15 1.60 8.58
CA LEU A 29 -15.44 2.56 9.44
C LEU A 29 -16.40 3.49 10.20
N GLY A 30 -17.49 3.92 9.56
CA GLY A 30 -18.52 4.76 10.18
C GLY A 30 -19.28 4.09 11.32
N LYS A 31 -19.35 2.75 11.34
CA LYS A 31 -20.01 1.94 12.38
C LYS A 31 -19.02 1.31 13.35
N PHE A 32 -17.74 1.35 13.01
CA PHE A 32 -16.67 0.72 13.77
C PHE A 32 -16.64 1.17 15.23
N PHE A 33 -16.87 2.46 15.48
CA PHE A 33 -16.85 3.05 16.83
C PHE A 33 -18.11 2.77 17.67
N GLU A 34 -19.14 2.16 17.08
CA GLU A 34 -20.33 1.71 17.81
C GLU A 34 -20.13 0.32 18.44
N LEU A 35 -19.09 -0.41 18.00
CA LEU A 35 -18.76 -1.73 18.52
C LEU A 35 -18.03 -1.59 19.86
N LYS A 36 -18.69 -1.99 20.94
CA LYS A 36 -18.19 -1.85 22.33
C LYS A 36 -17.06 -2.82 22.70
N ASP A 37 -16.83 -3.87 21.91
CA ASP A 37 -15.91 -4.98 22.20
C ASP A 37 -14.82 -5.17 21.13
N SER A 38 -14.31 -4.08 20.55
CA SER A 38 -13.21 -4.22 19.61
C SER A 38 -11.90 -4.44 20.38
N GLU A 39 -11.24 -5.60 20.22
CA GLU A 39 -9.91 -5.95 20.78
C GLU A 39 -8.76 -5.12 20.16
N ILE A 40 -9.00 -3.84 19.94
CA ILE A 40 -8.17 -2.95 19.13
C ILE A 40 -7.42 -2.04 20.07
N ASP A 41 -6.11 -1.90 19.83
CA ASP A 41 -5.28 -1.05 20.65
C ASP A 41 -5.71 0.42 20.54
N GLU A 42 -5.54 1.14 21.64
CA GLU A 42 -5.97 2.54 21.78
C GLU A 42 -5.34 3.46 20.70
N THR A 43 -4.12 3.14 20.25
CA THR A 43 -3.44 3.94 19.23
C THR A 43 -4.15 3.83 17.89
N THR A 44 -4.45 2.61 17.45
CA THR A 44 -5.20 2.36 16.22
C THR A 44 -6.60 2.93 16.30
N PHE A 45 -7.27 2.72 17.42
CA PHE A 45 -8.62 3.24 17.63
C PHE A 45 -8.65 4.76 17.44
N ASN A 46 -7.74 5.48 18.09
CA ASN A 46 -7.65 6.93 17.98
C ASN A 46 -7.24 7.40 16.58
N LEU A 47 -6.33 6.67 15.92
CA LEU A 47 -5.93 6.95 14.53
C LEU A 47 -7.13 6.86 13.58
N LEU A 48 -7.83 5.73 13.57
CA LEU A 48 -8.98 5.48 12.71
C LEU A 48 -10.13 6.47 13.00
N LYS A 49 -10.34 6.79 14.28
CA LYS A 49 -11.36 7.76 14.69
C LYS A 49 -11.08 9.14 14.10
N LEU A 50 -9.85 9.62 14.27
CA LEU A 50 -9.44 10.92 13.78
C LEU A 50 -9.45 10.98 12.24
N MET A 51 -9.13 9.87 11.57
CA MET A 51 -9.27 9.75 10.12
C MET A 51 -10.72 9.89 9.68
N LEU A 52 -11.66 9.18 10.33
CA LEU A 52 -13.08 9.29 10.01
C LEU A 52 -13.61 10.72 10.24
N GLU A 53 -13.18 11.38 11.32
CA GLU A 53 -13.57 12.75 11.62
C GLU A 53 -13.10 13.76 10.54
N GLN A 54 -11.94 13.53 9.93
CA GLN A 54 -11.37 14.41 8.90
C GLN A 54 -11.78 14.03 7.46
N TYR A 55 -12.07 12.76 7.22
CA TYR A 55 -12.38 12.17 5.92
C TYR A 55 -13.67 11.35 6.01
N ASN A 56 -14.79 12.01 6.31
CA ASN A 56 -16.08 11.35 6.51
C ASN A 56 -16.59 10.61 5.26
N GLU A 57 -16.10 10.98 4.08
CA GLU A 57 -16.30 10.24 2.83
C GLU A 57 -15.78 8.79 2.89
N LEU A 58 -14.92 8.44 3.85
CA LEU A 58 -14.43 7.08 4.06
C LEU A 58 -15.31 6.26 5.01
N SER A 59 -16.45 6.80 5.47
CA SER A 59 -17.31 6.11 6.45
C SER A 59 -17.85 4.75 5.99
N HIS A 60 -17.94 4.51 4.68
CA HIS A 60 -18.43 3.24 4.13
C HIS A 60 -17.34 2.21 3.85
N ILE A 61 -16.05 2.57 3.89
CA ILE A 61 -14.98 1.59 3.69
C ILE A 61 -15.01 0.56 4.83
N GLU A 62 -14.60 -0.68 4.54
CA GLU A 62 -14.49 -1.72 5.55
C GLU A 62 -13.08 -1.77 6.15
N VAL A 63 -13.01 -2.07 7.44
CA VAL A 63 -11.76 -2.34 8.16
C VAL A 63 -11.80 -3.78 8.65
N VAL A 64 -10.77 -4.54 8.28
CA VAL A 64 -10.55 -5.93 8.70
C VAL A 64 -9.26 -5.99 9.50
N PHE A 65 -9.29 -6.64 10.66
CA PHE A 65 -8.09 -6.93 11.44
C PHE A 65 -7.66 -8.37 11.21
N ILE A 66 -6.41 -8.57 10.82
CA ILE A 66 -5.86 -9.89 10.51
C ILE A 66 -4.64 -10.18 11.40
N PRO A 67 -4.42 -11.45 11.78
CA PRO A 67 -3.25 -11.83 12.55
C PRO A 67 -1.98 -11.80 11.66
N PRO A 68 -0.80 -11.50 12.24
CA PRO A 68 0.46 -11.42 11.50
C PRO A 68 0.86 -12.74 10.83
N GLU A 69 0.39 -13.89 11.33
CA GLU A 69 0.64 -15.21 10.73
C GLU A 69 -0.01 -15.38 9.36
N GLU A 70 -1.14 -14.71 9.10
CA GLU A 70 -1.81 -14.74 7.80
C GLU A 70 -1.09 -13.86 6.77
N THR A 71 -0.37 -12.83 7.23
CA THR A 71 0.34 -11.87 6.36
C THR A 71 1.70 -11.48 6.94
N PRO A 72 2.66 -12.42 7.00
CA PRO A 72 3.93 -12.25 7.71
C PRO A 72 4.86 -11.21 7.09
N ASP A 73 4.58 -10.77 5.86
CA ASP A 73 5.41 -9.84 5.12
C ASP A 73 4.81 -8.44 5.00
N THR A 74 3.63 -8.15 5.57
CA THR A 74 3.05 -6.79 5.55
C THR A 74 2.52 -6.34 6.91
N GLY A 75 2.32 -5.03 7.09
CA GLY A 75 1.58 -4.45 8.21
C GLY A 75 0.11 -4.15 7.89
N GLY A 76 -0.28 -4.27 6.62
CA GLY A 76 -1.61 -4.04 6.11
C GLY A 76 -1.65 -4.01 4.58
N PHE A 77 -2.84 -3.93 4.00
CA PHE A 77 -3.02 -3.71 2.57
C PHE A 77 -4.44 -3.20 2.28
N PHE A 78 -4.58 -2.46 1.19
CA PHE A 78 -5.86 -2.09 0.62
C PHE A 78 -6.33 -3.10 -0.43
N HIS A 79 -7.62 -3.41 -0.43
CA HIS A 79 -8.27 -4.23 -1.46
C HIS A 79 -9.70 -3.78 -1.69
N ARG A 80 -10.31 -4.21 -2.80
CA ARG A 80 -11.74 -3.99 -3.08
C ARG A 80 -12.44 -5.34 -3.08
N ILE A 81 -13.25 -5.61 -2.06
CA ILE A 81 -13.97 -6.88 -1.95
C ILE A 81 -15.20 -6.83 -2.85
N GLN A 82 -15.28 -7.75 -3.82
CA GLN A 82 -16.47 -7.92 -4.62
C GLN A 82 -17.56 -8.61 -3.78
N VAL A 83 -18.71 -7.95 -3.60
CA VAL A 83 -19.84 -8.51 -2.83
C VAL A 83 -20.98 -8.99 -3.72
N ASP A 84 -21.04 -8.51 -4.96
CA ASP A 84 -21.92 -9.01 -6.02
C ASP A 84 -21.31 -8.67 -7.39
N GLU A 85 -22.00 -9.00 -8.49
CA GLU A 85 -21.52 -8.78 -9.86
C GLU A 85 -21.11 -7.33 -10.16
N LYS A 86 -21.56 -6.34 -9.38
CA LYS A 86 -21.39 -4.92 -9.68
C LYS A 86 -20.87 -4.08 -8.52
N THR A 87 -20.87 -4.62 -7.32
CA THR A 87 -20.55 -3.89 -6.10
C THR A 87 -19.21 -4.34 -5.55
N PHE A 88 -18.31 -3.38 -5.41
CA PHE A 88 -17.02 -3.53 -4.77
C PHE A 88 -16.98 -2.66 -3.52
N ILE A 89 -16.51 -3.22 -2.41
CA ILE A 89 -16.36 -2.49 -1.15
C ILE A 89 -14.87 -2.21 -0.92
N PRO A 90 -14.43 -0.94 -0.92
CA PRO A 90 -13.06 -0.60 -0.52
C PRO A 90 -12.83 -1.05 0.92
N THR A 91 -11.77 -1.82 1.11
CA THR A 91 -11.46 -2.49 2.37
C THR A 91 -9.99 -2.32 2.69
N ILE A 92 -9.67 -1.91 3.91
CA ILE A 92 -8.31 -1.96 4.43
C ILE A 92 -8.17 -3.13 5.38
N PHE A 93 -7.11 -3.89 5.19
CA PHE A 93 -6.70 -4.97 6.07
C PHE A 93 -5.55 -4.45 6.94
N ILE A 94 -5.73 -4.52 8.25
CA ILE A 94 -4.78 -4.04 9.23
C ILE A 94 -4.25 -5.24 9.99
N VAL A 95 -2.93 -5.42 9.97
CA VAL A 95 -2.33 -6.44 10.83
C VAL A 95 -2.45 -5.98 12.29
N SER A 96 -2.99 -6.87 13.12
CA SER A 96 -3.13 -6.68 14.56
C SER A 96 -1.81 -6.30 15.22
N GLU A 97 -1.86 -5.60 16.35
CA GLU A 97 -0.65 -5.09 16.99
C GLU A 97 0.28 -6.22 17.43
N ASP A 98 1.42 -6.34 16.76
CA ASP A 98 2.54 -7.19 17.14
C ASP A 98 3.85 -6.41 16.93
N GLN A 99 4.46 -5.99 18.04
CA GLN A 99 5.69 -5.19 18.02
C GLN A 99 6.88 -5.98 17.46
N GLU A 100 6.94 -7.30 17.66
CA GLU A 100 8.02 -8.13 17.11
C GLU A 100 7.86 -8.25 15.60
N HIS A 101 6.64 -8.48 15.12
CA HIS A 101 6.31 -8.47 13.70
C HIS A 101 6.70 -7.17 13.02
N LEU A 102 6.28 -6.03 13.57
CA LEU A 102 6.59 -4.71 13.00
C LEU A 102 8.08 -4.40 13.05
N GLN A 103 8.79 -4.83 14.10
CA GLN A 103 10.24 -4.69 14.17
C GLN A 103 10.92 -5.57 13.11
N ARG A 104 10.46 -6.81 12.90
CA ARG A 104 10.95 -7.65 11.80
C ARG A 104 10.71 -6.98 10.45
N LEU A 105 9.51 -6.44 10.19
CA LEU A 105 9.20 -5.71 8.96
C LEU A 105 10.12 -4.52 8.75
N LYS A 106 10.37 -3.73 9.80
CA LYS A 106 11.31 -2.60 9.76
C LYS A 106 12.71 -3.03 9.31
N ASP A 107 13.18 -4.17 9.81
CA ASP A 107 14.52 -4.66 9.56
C ASP A 107 14.66 -5.39 8.22
N THR A 108 13.68 -6.22 7.83
CA THR A 108 13.68 -6.95 6.55
C THR A 108 13.40 -6.02 5.38
N ARG A 109 12.51 -5.04 5.55
CA ARG A 109 12.17 -4.01 4.55
C ARG A 109 12.87 -2.68 4.86
N ARG A 110 14.18 -2.75 5.18
CA ARG A 110 14.96 -1.58 5.63
C ARG A 110 14.90 -0.40 4.67
N SER A 111 15.01 -0.62 3.36
CA SER A 111 14.96 0.45 2.36
C SER A 111 13.62 1.19 2.36
N SER A 112 12.52 0.45 2.46
CA SER A 112 11.17 1.01 2.47
C SER A 112 10.90 1.72 3.79
N SER A 113 11.33 1.14 4.90
CA SER A 113 11.22 1.75 6.23
C SER A 113 12.10 3.01 6.39
N GLN A 114 13.27 3.05 5.74
CA GLN A 114 14.09 4.27 5.67
C GLN A 114 13.34 5.39 4.95
N ARG A 115 12.68 5.08 3.83
CA ARG A 115 11.87 6.08 3.11
C ARG A 115 10.73 6.61 3.95
N VAL A 116 10.07 5.75 4.74
CA VAL A 116 9.04 6.19 5.70
C VAL A 116 9.64 7.17 6.72
N ALA A 117 10.81 6.87 7.29
CA ALA A 117 11.48 7.76 8.21
C ALA A 117 11.81 9.13 7.55
N ASP A 118 12.38 9.10 6.35
CA ASP A 118 12.70 10.29 5.57
C ASP A 118 11.44 11.11 5.24
N LEU A 119 10.35 10.44 4.86
CA LEU A 119 9.05 11.04 4.55
C LEU A 119 8.38 11.64 5.77
N LEU A 120 8.65 11.13 6.97
CA LEU A 120 8.16 11.65 8.24
C LEU A 120 9.08 12.73 8.82
N GLY A 121 10.31 12.86 8.33
CA GLY A 121 11.31 13.80 8.84
C GLY A 121 11.97 13.33 10.14
N VAL A 122 12.01 12.03 10.40
CA VAL A 122 12.61 11.44 11.60
C VAL A 122 13.85 10.61 11.23
N ASP A 123 14.78 10.46 12.16
CA ASP A 123 15.88 9.52 11.97
C ASP A 123 15.34 8.09 11.91
N PHE A 124 15.93 7.22 11.09
CA PHE A 124 15.52 5.81 11.01
C PHE A 124 15.61 5.08 12.36
N SER A 125 16.54 5.48 13.23
CA SER A 125 16.63 4.96 14.59
C SER A 125 15.47 5.40 15.49
N GLN A 126 14.79 6.50 15.16
CA GLN A 126 13.62 7.03 15.86
C GLN A 126 12.29 6.47 15.30
N LEU A 127 12.28 5.89 14.10
CA LEU A 127 11.09 5.23 13.56
C LEU A 127 10.72 4.00 14.41
N SER A 128 9.85 4.18 15.40
CA SER A 128 9.39 3.11 16.28
C SER A 128 8.47 2.13 15.51
N PRO A 129 8.35 0.85 15.91
CA PRO A 129 7.42 -0.07 15.26
C PRO A 129 5.97 0.44 15.33
N ARG A 130 5.60 1.11 16.43
CA ARG A 130 4.32 1.81 16.58
C ARG A 130 4.12 2.90 15.52
N LEU A 131 5.08 3.79 15.33
CA LEU A 131 5.00 4.85 14.32
C LEU A 131 4.96 4.26 12.90
N LEU A 132 5.76 3.22 12.63
CA LEU A 132 5.72 2.51 11.35
C LEU A 132 4.32 1.92 11.09
N ARG A 133 3.68 1.31 12.09
CA ARG A 133 2.32 0.79 11.95
C ARG A 133 1.29 1.89 11.71
N GLN A 134 1.38 3.01 12.43
CA GLN A 134 0.50 4.16 12.18
C GLN A 134 0.66 4.68 10.75
N PHE A 135 1.89 4.71 10.23
CA PHE A 135 2.16 5.08 8.84
C PHE A 135 1.54 4.07 7.87
N ILE A 136 1.72 2.77 8.08
CA ILE A 136 1.14 1.73 7.22
C ILE A 136 -0.39 1.85 7.18
N ILE A 137 -1.06 1.95 8.34
CA ILE A 137 -2.52 2.12 8.38
C ILE A 137 -2.94 3.40 7.63
N ALA A 138 -2.20 4.49 7.84
CA ALA A 138 -2.50 5.75 7.16
C ALA A 138 -2.25 5.68 5.65
N HIS A 139 -1.28 4.89 5.21
CA HIS A 139 -0.98 4.64 3.81
C HIS A 139 -2.12 3.84 3.14
N GLU A 140 -2.60 2.77 3.76
CA GLU A 140 -3.75 2.02 3.22
C GLU A 140 -5.02 2.87 3.15
N MET A 141 -5.22 3.76 4.12
CA MET A 141 -6.27 4.78 4.08
C MET A 141 -6.07 5.78 2.95
N GLY A 142 -4.83 6.09 2.59
CA GLY A 142 -4.48 6.89 1.42
C GLY A 142 -4.95 6.25 0.11
N HIS A 143 -4.75 4.94 -0.05
CA HIS A 143 -5.30 4.19 -1.19
C HIS A 143 -6.83 4.18 -1.19
N ALA A 144 -7.47 3.91 -0.05
CA ALA A 144 -8.92 3.94 0.06
C ALA A 144 -9.49 5.32 -0.29
N ASN A 145 -8.85 6.39 0.19
CA ASN A 145 -9.21 7.77 -0.10
C ASN A 145 -9.03 8.13 -1.58
N ASP A 146 -7.94 7.68 -2.21
CA ASP A 146 -7.73 7.87 -3.65
C ASP A 146 -8.81 7.17 -4.48
N TYR A 147 -9.09 5.90 -4.17
CA TYR A 147 -10.13 5.12 -4.82
C TYR A 147 -11.51 5.80 -4.70
N VAL A 148 -11.92 6.17 -3.48
CA VAL A 148 -13.22 6.81 -3.23
C VAL A 148 -13.32 8.13 -4.00
N LYS A 149 -12.29 8.98 -3.94
CA LYS A 149 -12.33 10.33 -4.53
C LYS A 149 -12.24 10.35 -6.05
N ASN A 150 -11.41 9.49 -6.63
CA ASN A 150 -11.06 9.60 -8.04
C ASN A 150 -11.71 8.52 -8.93
N TYR A 151 -12.26 7.47 -8.33
CA TYR A 151 -12.83 6.33 -9.05
C TYR A 151 -14.28 6.07 -8.65
N GLU A 152 -14.54 5.76 -7.39
CA GLU A 152 -15.90 5.38 -6.93
C GLU A 152 -16.92 6.52 -7.10
N THR A 153 -16.51 7.76 -6.79
CA THR A 153 -17.38 8.94 -6.89
C THR A 153 -17.29 9.64 -8.24
N ASN A 154 -16.47 9.15 -9.16
CA ASN A 154 -16.29 9.75 -10.48
C ASN A 154 -17.48 9.40 -11.38
N PRO A 155 -18.20 10.40 -11.94
CA PRO A 155 -19.39 10.15 -12.76
C PRO A 155 -19.09 9.42 -14.08
N GLU A 156 -17.83 9.37 -14.51
CA GLU A 156 -17.39 8.62 -15.70
C GLU A 156 -17.33 7.10 -15.48
N TYR A 157 -17.21 6.66 -14.22
CA TYR A 157 -17.15 5.24 -13.84
C TYR A 157 -18.37 4.87 -12.99
N GLN A 158 -19.08 3.78 -13.33
CA GLN A 158 -20.24 3.33 -12.56
C GLN A 158 -20.10 1.86 -12.12
N GLY A 159 -20.29 1.61 -10.83
CA GLY A 159 -20.25 0.25 -10.27
C GLY A 159 -18.88 -0.41 -10.49
N SER A 160 -18.87 -1.55 -11.19
CA SER A 160 -17.66 -2.32 -11.49
C SER A 160 -16.62 -1.54 -12.30
N ASP A 161 -17.05 -0.58 -13.13
CA ASP A 161 -16.13 0.19 -13.99
C ASP A 161 -15.10 0.98 -13.17
N ALA A 162 -15.46 1.42 -11.97
CA ALA A 162 -14.53 2.14 -11.08
C ALA A 162 -13.41 1.22 -10.56
N ALA A 163 -13.75 -0.04 -10.28
CA ALA A 163 -12.75 -1.03 -9.88
C ALA A 163 -11.87 -1.42 -11.09
N GLU A 164 -12.46 -1.67 -12.24
CA GLU A 164 -11.71 -2.01 -13.45
C GLU A 164 -10.73 -0.89 -13.83
N GLU A 165 -11.14 0.38 -13.80
CA GLU A 165 -10.25 1.49 -14.13
C GLU A 165 -9.11 1.65 -13.13
N TRP A 166 -9.39 1.47 -11.83
CA TRP A 166 -8.33 1.47 -10.81
C TRP A 166 -7.27 0.41 -11.11
N ASP A 167 -7.69 -0.79 -11.51
CA ASP A 167 -6.77 -1.86 -11.88
C ASP A 167 -5.99 -1.55 -13.16
N VAL A 168 -6.65 -0.98 -14.16
CA VAL A 168 -5.99 -0.51 -15.39
C VAL A 168 -4.90 0.52 -15.07
N HIS A 169 -5.17 1.48 -14.18
CA HIS A 169 -4.17 2.47 -13.76
C HIS A 169 -3.04 1.86 -12.93
N TYR A 170 -3.35 0.90 -12.05
CA TYR A 170 -2.34 0.16 -11.30
C TYR A 170 -1.41 -0.62 -12.24
N GLU A 171 -1.95 -1.40 -13.17
CA GLU A 171 -1.18 -2.16 -14.16
C GLU A 171 -0.36 -1.24 -15.06
N ALA A 172 -0.94 -0.12 -15.51
CA ALA A 172 -0.21 0.88 -16.28
C ALA A 172 1.00 1.41 -15.51
N ASN A 173 0.91 1.60 -14.19
CA ASN A 173 2.05 1.96 -13.36
C ASN A 173 3.10 0.85 -13.32
N LEU A 174 2.72 -0.41 -13.12
CA LEU A 174 3.64 -1.55 -13.10
C LEU A 174 4.42 -1.70 -14.42
N LEU A 175 3.81 -1.38 -15.55
CA LEU A 175 4.47 -1.41 -16.86
C LEU A 175 5.59 -0.35 -17.01
N THR A 176 5.63 0.68 -16.16
CA THR A 176 6.69 1.70 -16.18
C THR A 176 7.93 1.31 -15.36
N MET A 177 7.86 0.20 -14.63
CA MET A 177 8.88 -0.19 -13.67
C MET A 177 10.14 -0.76 -14.34
N PRO A 178 11.31 -0.79 -13.64
CA PRO A 178 12.52 -1.42 -14.14
C PRO A 178 12.32 -2.88 -14.59
N ALA A 179 11.65 -3.70 -13.76
CA ALA A 179 11.04 -4.95 -14.17
C ALA A 179 9.55 -4.69 -14.43
N SER A 180 9.24 -4.41 -15.69
CA SER A 180 7.88 -4.09 -16.16
C SER A 180 6.90 -5.21 -15.82
N GLY A 181 5.73 -4.84 -15.27
CA GLY A 181 4.65 -5.76 -14.91
C GLY A 181 4.83 -6.48 -13.58
N PHE A 182 5.84 -6.13 -12.78
CA PHE A 182 6.04 -6.69 -11.45
C PHE A 182 5.94 -5.60 -10.38
N ASP A 183 5.28 -5.87 -9.27
CA ASP A 183 5.55 -5.15 -8.03
C ASP A 183 6.80 -5.72 -7.33
N PRO A 184 7.33 -5.08 -6.27
CA PRO A 184 8.53 -5.56 -5.59
C PRO A 184 8.43 -6.96 -4.97
N VAL A 185 7.24 -7.37 -4.51
CA VAL A 185 7.03 -8.70 -3.92
C VAL A 185 7.01 -9.74 -5.02
N SER A 186 6.17 -9.58 -6.04
CA SER A 186 6.10 -10.52 -7.17
C SER A 186 7.43 -10.62 -7.91
N LEU A 187 8.20 -9.54 -8.02
CA LEU A 187 9.54 -9.60 -8.61
C LEU A 187 10.49 -10.48 -7.80
N ARG A 188 10.46 -10.40 -6.46
CA ARG A 188 11.32 -11.23 -5.61
C ARG A 188 10.98 -12.70 -5.73
N GLU A 189 9.68 -13.01 -5.71
CA GLU A 189 9.18 -14.37 -5.91
C GLU A 189 9.57 -14.91 -7.28
N GLU A 190 9.39 -14.13 -8.34
CA GLU A 190 9.72 -14.56 -9.69
C GLU A 190 11.24 -14.77 -9.86
N VAL A 191 12.07 -13.82 -9.43
CA VAL A 191 13.53 -13.93 -9.52
C VAL A 191 14.04 -15.12 -8.70
N SER A 192 13.39 -15.48 -7.59
CA SER A 192 13.79 -16.64 -6.76
C SER A 192 13.71 -17.98 -7.49
N LYS A 193 12.96 -18.06 -8.60
CA LYS A 193 12.85 -19.25 -9.45
C LYS A 193 14.08 -19.46 -10.36
N PHE A 194 15.02 -18.52 -10.38
CA PHE A 194 16.21 -18.53 -11.24
C PHE A 194 17.50 -18.60 -10.42
N GLU A 195 18.54 -19.25 -10.96
CA GLU A 195 19.85 -19.36 -10.30
C GLU A 195 20.66 -18.06 -10.34
N SER A 196 20.41 -17.22 -11.36
CA SER A 196 21.12 -15.97 -11.56
C SER A 196 20.26 -14.88 -12.20
N LEU A 197 20.68 -13.62 -12.08
CA LEU A 197 20.07 -12.51 -12.82
C LEU A 197 20.11 -12.76 -14.34
N GLY A 198 21.17 -13.38 -14.85
CA GLY A 198 21.30 -13.66 -16.29
C GLY A 198 20.21 -14.59 -16.80
N ASP A 199 19.87 -15.63 -16.03
CA ASP A 199 18.82 -16.59 -16.37
C ASP A 199 17.44 -15.94 -16.36
N PHE A 200 17.18 -15.09 -15.36
CA PHE A 200 15.97 -14.28 -15.30
C PHE A 200 15.84 -13.36 -16.53
N LEU A 201 16.89 -12.63 -16.90
CA LEU A 201 16.84 -11.73 -18.06
C LEU A 201 16.72 -12.45 -19.39
N ALA A 202 17.23 -13.68 -19.50
CA ALA A 202 17.01 -14.53 -20.66
C ALA A 202 15.53 -14.95 -20.79
N ALA A 203 14.85 -15.20 -19.66
CA ALA A 203 13.42 -15.51 -19.62
C ALA A 203 12.53 -14.26 -19.84
N TYR A 204 13.01 -13.08 -19.43
CA TYR A 204 12.30 -11.80 -19.52
C TYR A 204 13.07 -10.78 -20.39
N PRO A 205 13.13 -10.98 -21.71
CA PRO A 205 13.95 -10.16 -22.61
C PRO A 205 13.51 -8.68 -22.66
N ASP A 206 12.25 -8.38 -22.38
CA ASP A 206 11.76 -7.00 -22.34
C ASP A 206 12.27 -6.25 -21.09
N VAL A 207 12.41 -6.96 -19.96
CA VAL A 207 13.07 -6.42 -18.76
C VAL A 207 14.54 -6.16 -19.06
N ALA A 208 15.22 -7.10 -19.73
CA ALA A 208 16.64 -6.94 -20.12
C ALA A 208 16.89 -5.64 -20.91
N LYS A 209 16.04 -5.33 -21.90
CA LYS A 209 16.12 -4.10 -22.69
C LYS A 209 16.02 -2.81 -21.87
N ILE A 210 15.27 -2.84 -20.76
CA ILE A 210 15.06 -1.68 -19.87
C ILE A 210 16.23 -1.52 -18.91
N ILE A 211 16.76 -2.63 -18.36
CA ILE A 211 17.72 -2.57 -17.26
C ILE A 211 19.18 -2.52 -17.69
N GLU A 212 19.53 -3.09 -18.85
CA GLU A 212 20.91 -3.05 -19.38
C GLU A 212 21.43 -1.61 -19.56
N PRO A 213 20.66 -0.67 -20.15
CA PRO A 213 21.09 0.73 -20.27
C PRO A 213 21.21 1.46 -18.92
N LYS A 214 20.49 0.99 -17.89
CA LYS A 214 20.50 1.57 -16.53
C LYS A 214 21.68 1.08 -15.69
N GLY A 215 22.49 0.15 -16.19
CA GLY A 215 23.67 -0.36 -15.50
C GLY A 215 23.38 -1.22 -14.28
N ILE A 216 22.20 -1.84 -14.21
CA ILE A 216 21.81 -2.80 -13.17
C ILE A 216 22.59 -4.10 -13.40
N LYS A 217 23.42 -4.50 -12.44
CA LYS A 217 24.36 -5.63 -12.60
C LYS A 217 24.07 -6.81 -11.69
N THR A 218 23.33 -6.59 -10.61
CA THR A 218 23.03 -7.62 -9.60
C THR A 218 21.54 -7.70 -9.33
N VAL A 219 21.09 -8.85 -8.80
CA VAL A 219 19.70 -9.03 -8.34
C VAL A 219 19.33 -7.96 -7.31
N GLN A 220 20.27 -7.63 -6.41
CA GLN A 220 20.04 -6.59 -5.40
C GLN A 220 19.86 -5.20 -6.02
N ASP A 221 20.62 -4.86 -7.06
CA ASP A 221 20.43 -3.60 -7.79
C ASP A 221 19.05 -3.55 -8.45
N LEU A 222 18.60 -4.67 -9.02
CA LEU A 222 17.28 -4.78 -9.64
C LEU A 222 16.18 -4.57 -8.59
N PHE A 223 16.24 -5.27 -7.46
CA PHE A 223 15.27 -5.10 -6.37
C PHE A 223 15.26 -3.68 -5.82
N ASN A 224 16.44 -3.08 -5.61
CA ASN A 224 16.53 -1.70 -5.14
C ASN A 224 15.92 -0.72 -6.14
N ALA A 225 16.22 -0.89 -7.44
CA ALA A 225 15.66 -0.04 -8.50
C ALA A 225 14.13 -0.20 -8.59
N GLN A 226 13.63 -1.44 -8.45
CA GLN A 226 12.20 -1.74 -8.44
C GLN A 226 11.49 -1.06 -7.27
N GLU A 227 12.00 -1.23 -6.05
CA GLU A 227 11.44 -0.61 -4.84
C GLU A 227 11.42 0.91 -4.95
N VAL A 228 12.51 1.51 -5.46
CA VAL A 228 12.58 2.95 -5.71
C VAL A 228 11.48 3.38 -6.67
N ALA A 229 11.41 2.75 -7.84
CA ALA A 229 10.45 3.11 -8.87
C ALA A 229 9.01 2.95 -8.39
N TYR A 230 8.70 1.82 -7.75
CA TYR A 230 7.39 1.51 -7.18
C TYR A 230 6.96 2.58 -6.17
N ARG A 231 7.78 2.87 -5.16
CA ARG A 231 7.48 3.88 -4.12
C ARG A 231 7.39 5.31 -4.65
N THR A 232 8.01 5.60 -5.79
CA THR A 232 7.92 6.92 -6.44
C THR A 232 6.81 6.99 -7.49
N SER A 233 6.08 5.91 -7.72
CA SER A 233 4.95 5.91 -8.65
C SER A 233 3.83 6.81 -8.13
N PRO A 234 2.97 7.36 -9.01
CA PRO A 234 1.82 8.15 -8.57
C PRO A 234 0.93 7.39 -7.57
N TYR A 235 0.72 6.09 -7.81
CA TYR A 235 -0.09 5.20 -6.97
C TYR A 235 0.42 5.14 -5.51
N GLU A 236 1.69 4.80 -5.33
CA GLU A 236 2.29 4.67 -3.98
C GLU A 236 2.58 6.03 -3.35
N SER A 237 3.13 6.97 -4.12
CA SER A 237 3.56 8.27 -3.58
C SER A 237 2.38 9.10 -3.08
N GLN A 238 1.20 8.98 -3.68
CA GLN A 238 0.00 9.64 -3.19
C GLN A 238 -0.43 9.09 -1.81
N ALA A 239 -0.41 7.77 -1.62
CA ALA A 239 -0.71 7.14 -0.34
C ALA A 239 0.35 7.48 0.73
N ASP A 240 1.63 7.43 0.37
CA ASP A 240 2.75 7.80 1.24
C ASP A 240 2.66 9.27 1.70
N ASN A 241 2.37 10.19 0.78
CA ASN A 241 2.22 11.62 1.10
C ASN A 241 0.97 11.87 1.96
N PHE A 242 -0.16 11.23 1.64
CA PHE A 242 -1.36 11.29 2.47
C PHE A 242 -1.07 10.85 3.91
N ALA A 243 -0.39 9.71 4.07
CA ALA A 243 -0.01 9.18 5.37
C ALA A 243 0.91 10.14 6.15
N ALA A 244 1.97 10.62 5.50
CA ALA A 244 2.92 11.53 6.12
C ALA A 244 2.28 12.85 6.56
N ASP A 245 1.46 13.45 5.68
CA ASP A 245 0.77 14.70 5.97
C ASP A 245 -0.26 14.54 7.10
N PHE A 246 -1.03 13.45 7.08
CA PHE A 246 -1.99 13.15 8.14
C PHE A 246 -1.29 12.98 9.49
N LEU A 247 -0.23 12.17 9.56
CA LEU A 247 0.46 11.91 10.81
C LEU A 247 1.16 13.14 11.38
N ARG A 248 1.79 13.96 10.53
CA ARG A 248 2.40 15.22 10.96
C ARG A 248 1.37 16.20 11.51
N ARG A 249 0.28 16.41 10.77
CA ARG A 249 -0.79 17.33 11.17
C ARG A 249 -1.41 16.96 12.51
N ASN A 250 -1.51 15.65 12.77
CA ASN A 250 -2.19 15.10 13.94
C ASN A 250 -1.24 14.51 14.98
N ALA A 251 0.06 14.83 14.92
CA ALA A 251 1.08 14.24 15.77
C ALA A 251 0.77 14.44 17.26
N LYS A 252 0.23 15.60 17.62
CA LYS A 252 -0.13 15.94 19.00
C LYS A 252 -1.34 15.14 19.48
N GLU A 253 -2.41 15.08 18.69
CA GLU A 253 -3.65 14.35 18.99
C GLU A 253 -3.39 12.84 19.10
N LEU A 254 -2.47 12.32 18.28
CA LEU A 254 -2.08 10.92 18.26
C LEU A 254 -0.96 10.57 19.25
N ASN A 255 -0.46 11.54 20.01
CA ASN A 255 0.67 11.39 20.95
C ASN A 255 1.95 10.80 20.31
N ILE A 256 2.29 11.26 19.11
CA ILE A 256 3.49 10.87 18.37
C ILE A 256 4.62 11.83 18.73
N SER A 257 5.35 11.49 19.78
CA SER A 257 6.44 12.32 20.32
C SER A 257 7.57 12.57 19.33
N GLU A 258 7.79 11.60 18.44
CA GLU A 258 8.83 11.62 17.41
C GLU A 258 8.60 12.74 16.39
N LEU A 259 7.35 13.13 16.15
CA LEU A 259 6.96 14.18 15.20
C LEU A 259 6.65 15.53 15.88
N ALA A 260 6.49 15.55 17.20
CA ALA A 260 6.10 16.75 17.94
C ALA A 260 7.20 17.83 18.06
N ASN A 261 8.43 17.53 17.62
CA ASN A 261 9.58 18.44 17.72
C ASN A 261 9.81 19.31 16.48
N ASP A 262 9.02 19.16 15.41
CA ASP A 262 9.01 20.09 14.28
C ASP A 262 8.22 21.37 14.64
N GLY A 263 8.76 22.12 15.59
CA GLY A 263 8.32 23.49 15.88
C GLY A 263 8.65 24.38 14.69
N GLY A 264 7.71 24.52 13.74
CA GLY A 264 7.95 25.40 12.59
C GLY A 264 6.92 25.35 11.47
N CYS A 265 5.64 25.60 11.78
CA CYS A 265 4.72 26.27 10.86
C CYS A 265 3.59 26.88 11.68
N ASP A 266 3.91 27.99 12.34
CA ASP A 266 2.89 28.96 12.72
C ASP A 266 2.11 29.35 11.47
N GLU A 267 0.80 29.29 11.60
CA GLU A 267 -0.20 29.78 10.67
C GLU A 267 0.18 31.18 10.17
N ALA A 268 0.40 31.32 8.86
CA ALA A 268 0.26 32.61 8.21
C ALA A 268 -1.24 32.86 7.97
N ALA A 269 -1.76 33.84 8.71
CA ALA A 269 -3.10 34.41 8.63
C ALA A 269 -3.51 34.91 7.23
#